data_AF-A0A7S0SB87-F1
#
_entry.id   AF-A0A7S0SB87-F1
#
_cell.length_a   1.000
_cell.length_b   1.000
_cell.length_c   1.000
_cell.angle_alpha   90.00
_cell.angle_beta   90.00
_cell.angle_gamma   90.00
#
_symmetry.space_group_name_H-M   'P 1'
#
loop_
_entity.id
_entity.type
_entity.pdbx_description
1 polymer ?
#
loop_
_entity_poly.entity_id
_entity_poly.type
_entity_poly.pdbx_seq_one_letter_code
_entity_poly.pdbx_strand_id
1 'polypeptide(L)'
;RAGARLYLMPAEHEVGQVQNWGVWGECNAAYARDVGRFWGGSPGALGALAARVCGSADLITAPRSSARGHVLNSLSSTPHGLTLADVANQIVGWSKLDSAPAPGPAPGSATHPGSGPGVGAAAAPRQAPLATLPPVPPTPAETGLMVRSMLATLFVSDGIPCISAGDEYGHTRGGKQPASGAFKADANAFRWDAMGE
;
A
#
# COMPACT_ATOMS: atom_id res chain seq x y z
N ARG A 1 -20.10 26.79 -2.82
CA ARG A 1 -19.56 26.68 -4.20
C ARG A 1 -18.36 25.74 -4.14
N ALA A 2 -18.45 24.54 -4.70
CA ALA A 2 -17.31 23.63 -4.76
C ALA A 2 -16.32 24.17 -5.80
N GLY A 3 -15.31 24.92 -5.34
CA GLY A 3 -14.17 25.28 -6.17
C GLY A 3 -13.30 24.06 -6.44
N ALA A 4 -12.46 24.13 -7.47
CA ALA A 4 -11.42 23.13 -7.68
C ALA A 4 -10.52 23.04 -6.43
N ARG A 5 -10.25 21.81 -5.96
CA ARG A 5 -9.33 21.55 -4.85
C ARG A 5 -8.06 20.93 -5.39
N LEU A 6 -6.92 21.51 -5.01
CA LEU A 6 -5.61 20.98 -5.31
C LEU A 6 -5.15 20.04 -4.19
N TYR A 7 -4.51 18.93 -4.55
CA TYR A 7 -3.93 17.98 -3.59
C TYR A 7 -2.41 18.03 -3.63
N LEU A 8 -1.81 18.10 -2.46
CA LEU A 8 -0.37 17.97 -2.25
C LEU A 8 -0.01 16.50 -2.05
N MET A 9 1.15 16.08 -2.56
CA MET A 9 1.70 14.74 -2.26
C MET A 9 2.93 14.89 -1.34
N PRO A 10 2.72 15.02 -0.01
CA PRO A 10 3.81 15.08 0.95
C PRO A 10 4.56 13.74 1.04
N ALA A 11 5.80 13.77 1.55
CA ALA A 11 6.43 12.54 2.03
C ALA A 11 5.66 11.96 3.22
N GLU A 12 5.81 10.66 3.50
CA GLU A 12 5.06 9.99 4.57
C GLU A 12 5.20 10.65 5.95
N HIS A 13 6.36 11.21 6.26
CA HIS A 13 6.65 11.88 7.53
C HIS A 13 6.17 13.34 7.58
N GLU A 14 5.76 13.89 6.44
CA GLU A 14 5.25 15.26 6.29
C GLU A 14 3.71 15.29 6.22
N VAL A 15 3.05 14.13 6.14
CA VAL A 15 1.59 14.03 6.14
C VAL A 15 1.06 14.75 7.38
N GLY A 16 0.11 15.66 7.18
CA GLY A 16 -0.43 16.43 8.29
C GLY A 16 0.43 17.63 8.72
N GLN A 17 1.61 17.84 8.14
CA GLN A 17 2.54 18.92 8.50
C GLN A 17 2.66 20.00 7.41
N VAL A 18 2.25 19.70 6.18
CA VAL A 18 2.39 20.66 5.08
C VAL A 18 1.39 21.80 5.19
N GLN A 19 1.89 23.02 4.99
CA GLN A 19 1.06 24.22 4.98
C GLN A 19 0.03 24.15 3.85
N ASN A 20 -1.26 24.22 4.19
CA ASN A 20 -2.35 24.02 3.23
C ASN A 20 -3.44 25.12 3.22
N TRP A 21 -3.32 26.11 4.12
CA TRP A 21 -4.23 27.24 4.30
C TRP A 21 -5.73 26.88 4.41
N GLY A 22 -6.06 25.63 4.75
CA GLY A 22 -7.44 25.11 4.75
C GLY A 22 -8.08 24.93 3.35
N VAL A 23 -7.32 25.18 2.28
CA VAL A 23 -7.80 25.17 0.88
C VAL A 23 -7.26 23.96 0.11
N TRP A 24 -6.09 23.45 0.47
CA TRP A 24 -5.46 22.34 -0.24
C TRP A 24 -5.76 21.03 0.49
N GLY A 25 -6.02 19.97 -0.27
CA GLY A 25 -6.05 18.62 0.27
C GLY A 25 -4.66 17.99 0.28
N GLU A 26 -4.53 16.86 0.94
CA GLU A 26 -3.31 16.06 0.97
C GLU A 26 -3.62 14.65 0.47
N CYS A 27 -2.78 14.14 -0.44
CA CYS A 27 -2.69 12.73 -0.74
C CYS A 27 -2.01 12.05 0.43
N ASN A 28 -2.76 11.20 1.12
CA ASN A 28 -2.36 10.57 2.36
C ASN A 28 -1.31 9.47 2.10
N ALA A 29 -0.03 9.85 2.07
CA ALA A 29 1.07 8.92 1.81
C ALA A 29 1.19 7.82 2.88
N ALA A 30 0.68 8.04 4.09
CA ALA A 30 0.65 7.04 5.15
C ALA A 30 -0.44 5.96 4.95
N TYR A 31 -1.47 6.25 4.14
CA TYR A 31 -2.64 5.38 3.97
C TYR A 31 -2.27 3.99 3.46
N ALA A 32 -1.64 3.93 2.27
CA ALA A 32 -1.28 2.67 1.64
C ALA A 32 -0.32 1.85 2.52
N ARG A 33 0.61 2.51 3.21
CA ARG A 33 1.59 1.84 4.08
C ARG A 33 0.90 1.13 5.24
N ASP A 34 0.01 1.83 5.94
CA ASP A 34 -0.61 1.30 7.16
C ASP A 34 -1.70 0.27 6.83
N VAL A 35 -2.44 0.45 5.72
CA VAL A 35 -3.34 -0.56 5.17
C VAL A 35 -2.56 -1.81 4.75
N GLY A 36 -1.43 -1.64 4.03
CA GLY A 36 -0.57 -2.75 3.63
C GLY A 36 0.02 -3.51 4.82
N ARG A 37 0.46 -2.80 5.87
CA ARG A 37 0.92 -3.41 7.13
C ARG A 37 -0.17 -4.25 7.80
N PHE A 38 -1.40 -3.75 7.84
CA PHE A 38 -2.52 -4.50 8.42
C PHE A 38 -2.80 -5.79 7.64
N TRP A 39 -2.97 -5.70 6.32
CA TRP A 39 -3.23 -6.88 5.48
C TRP A 39 -2.04 -7.85 5.44
N GLY A 40 -0.82 -7.34 5.60
CA GLY A 40 0.40 -8.13 5.78
C GLY A 40 0.61 -8.71 7.17
N GLY A 41 -0.35 -8.56 8.10
CA GLY A 41 -0.26 -9.19 9.43
C GLY A 41 0.76 -8.56 10.37
N SER A 42 1.20 -7.32 10.11
CA SER A 42 2.18 -6.64 10.98
C SER A 42 1.63 -6.46 12.41
N PRO A 43 2.37 -6.86 13.46
CA PRO A 43 1.93 -6.68 14.84
C PRO A 43 1.62 -5.23 15.17
N GLY A 44 0.49 -4.98 15.83
CA GLY A 44 0.07 -3.64 16.24
C GLY A 44 -0.49 -2.74 15.13
N ALA A 45 -0.65 -3.25 13.90
CA ALA A 45 -1.14 -2.44 12.77
C ALA A 45 -2.63 -2.04 12.86
N LEU A 46 -3.43 -2.70 13.70
CA LEU A 46 -4.87 -2.45 13.82
C LEU A 46 -5.20 -1.00 14.19
N GLY A 47 -4.44 -0.39 15.11
CA GLY A 47 -4.68 1.01 15.52
C GLY A 47 -4.43 1.99 14.36
N ALA A 48 -3.36 1.76 13.60
CA ALA A 48 -3.06 2.57 12.43
C ALA A 48 -4.12 2.40 11.33
N LEU A 49 -4.57 1.17 11.06
CA LEU A 49 -5.68 0.91 10.14
C LEU A 49 -6.94 1.67 10.57
N ALA A 50 -7.36 1.52 11.84
CA ALA A 50 -8.56 2.19 12.34
C ALA A 50 -8.48 3.70 12.13
N ALA A 51 -7.31 4.29 12.35
CA ALA A 51 -7.09 5.70 12.10
C ALA A 51 -7.18 6.06 10.61
N ARG A 52 -6.65 5.22 9.69
CA ARG A 52 -6.81 5.40 8.23
C ARG A 52 -8.27 5.33 7.79
N VAL A 53 -9.03 4.36 8.30
CA VAL A 53 -10.45 4.16 7.98
C VAL A 53 -11.29 5.35 8.46
N CYS A 54 -10.96 5.93 9.61
CA CYS A 54 -11.63 7.11 10.16
C CYS A 54 -11.05 8.44 9.67
N GLY A 55 -10.58 8.50 8.42
CA GLY A 55 -10.18 9.76 7.77
C GLY A 55 -8.85 10.33 8.23
N SER A 56 -7.99 9.52 8.85
CA SER A 56 -6.65 9.89 9.30
C SER A 56 -6.61 11.11 10.23
N ALA A 57 -7.59 11.22 11.13
CA ALA A 57 -7.69 12.34 12.07
C ALA A 57 -6.52 12.44 13.07
N ASP A 58 -5.74 11.37 13.24
CA ASP A 58 -4.49 11.33 14.01
C ASP A 58 -3.31 12.03 13.30
N LEU A 59 -3.36 12.15 11.97
CA LEU A 59 -2.35 12.85 11.17
C LEU A 59 -2.86 14.20 10.65
N ILE A 60 -4.06 14.21 10.08
CA ILE A 60 -4.65 15.36 9.38
C ILE A 60 -5.73 15.97 10.27
N THR A 61 -5.31 16.94 11.09
CA THR A 61 -6.12 17.55 12.15
C THR A 61 -6.80 18.86 11.73
N ALA A 62 -7.82 19.27 12.52
CA ALA A 62 -8.60 20.48 12.30
C ALA A 62 -7.71 21.74 12.11
N PRO A 63 -8.04 22.65 11.16
CA PRO A 63 -9.31 22.78 10.43
C PRO A 63 -9.46 21.82 9.23
N ARG A 64 -8.56 20.85 9.07
CA ARG A 64 -8.57 19.84 8.03
C ARG A 64 -9.39 18.64 8.45
N SER A 65 -10.15 18.08 7.52
CA SER A 65 -10.85 16.81 7.74
C SER A 65 -11.25 16.14 6.43
N SER A 66 -11.43 14.82 6.50
CA SER A 66 -12.05 14.01 5.45
C SER A 66 -13.41 14.55 5.03
N ALA A 67 -14.25 14.97 5.99
CA ALA A 67 -15.57 15.56 5.74
C ALA A 67 -15.54 16.86 4.91
N ARG A 68 -14.40 17.57 4.87
CA ARG A 68 -14.19 18.77 4.04
C ARG A 68 -13.50 18.47 2.71
N GLY A 69 -13.26 17.19 2.42
CA GLY A 69 -12.54 16.71 1.24
C GLY A 69 -11.05 17.01 1.28
N HIS A 70 -10.41 17.07 2.45
CA HIS A 70 -8.98 17.39 2.56
C HIS A 70 -8.08 16.15 2.50
N VAL A 71 -8.66 14.96 2.58
CA VAL A 71 -7.92 13.69 2.68
C VAL A 71 -8.20 12.88 1.44
N LEU A 72 -7.18 12.65 0.60
CA LEU A 72 -7.25 11.75 -0.54
C LEU A 72 -6.48 10.48 -0.21
N ASN A 73 -7.16 9.33 -0.29
CA ASN A 73 -6.59 8.03 0.00
C ASN A 73 -6.27 7.33 -1.33
N SER A 74 -5.08 6.75 -1.44
CA SER A 74 -4.69 5.88 -2.55
C SER A 74 -3.95 4.66 -2.00
N LEU A 75 -4.07 3.52 -2.66
CA LEU A 75 -3.37 2.27 -2.32
C LEU A 75 -2.09 2.05 -3.13
N SER A 76 -1.95 2.74 -4.26
CA SER A 76 -0.80 2.66 -5.16
C SER A 76 -0.29 4.07 -5.46
N SER A 77 1.02 4.19 -5.66
CA SER A 77 1.69 5.49 -5.82
C SER A 77 1.91 5.87 -7.30
N THR A 78 1.10 5.34 -8.22
CA THR A 78 1.28 5.49 -9.68
C THR A 78 1.32 6.98 -10.08
N PRO A 79 2.25 7.42 -10.94
CA PRO A 79 3.11 6.65 -11.84
C PRO A 79 4.37 6.06 -11.20
N HIS A 80 4.55 6.15 -9.89
CA HIS A 80 5.65 5.57 -9.14
C HIS A 80 5.17 4.36 -8.32
N GLY A 81 6.06 3.54 -7.78
CA GLY A 81 5.63 2.42 -6.94
C GLY A 81 5.11 1.20 -7.72
N LEU A 82 4.69 0.22 -6.93
CA LEU A 82 4.06 -1.01 -7.40
C LEU A 82 2.59 -0.78 -7.74
N THR A 83 2.06 -1.60 -8.65
CA THR A 83 0.61 -1.70 -8.89
C THR A 83 -0.08 -2.33 -7.68
N LEU A 84 -1.40 -2.17 -7.55
CA LEU A 84 -2.14 -2.82 -6.47
C LEU A 84 -2.04 -4.35 -6.54
N ALA A 85 -2.05 -4.93 -7.74
CA ALA A 85 -1.91 -6.37 -7.90
C ALA A 85 -0.52 -6.85 -7.45
N ASP A 86 0.54 -6.09 -7.74
CA ASP A 86 1.91 -6.41 -7.28
C ASP A 86 2.02 -6.33 -5.75
N VAL A 87 1.42 -5.30 -5.12
CA VAL A 87 1.38 -5.17 -3.65
C VAL A 87 0.62 -6.34 -3.03
N ALA A 88 -0.57 -6.66 -3.55
CA ALA A 88 -1.39 -7.77 -3.07
C ALA A 88 -0.64 -9.11 -3.20
N ASN A 89 0.05 -9.33 -4.30
CA ASN A 89 0.85 -10.53 -4.53
C ASN A 89 1.99 -10.64 -3.50
N GLN A 90 2.70 -9.54 -3.20
CA GLN A 90 3.73 -9.53 -2.16
C GLN A 90 3.16 -9.88 -0.77
N ILE A 91 2.03 -9.27 -0.39
CA ILE A 91 1.37 -9.52 0.91
C ILE A 91 1.00 -11.01 1.05
N VAL A 92 0.39 -11.60 0.02
CA VAL A 92 0.01 -13.02 0.03
C VAL A 92 1.26 -13.92 0.02
N GLY A 93 2.31 -13.53 -0.68
CA GLY A 93 3.56 -14.30 -0.71
C GLY A 93 4.21 -14.39 0.68
N TRP A 94 4.21 -13.28 1.43
CA TRP A 94 4.81 -13.24 2.77
C TRP A 94 4.03 -14.05 3.81
N SER A 95 2.69 -14.03 3.77
CA SER A 95 1.90 -14.83 4.72
C SER A 95 2.16 -16.33 4.59
N LYS A 96 2.53 -16.80 3.40
CA LYS A 96 2.92 -18.20 3.14
C LYS A 96 4.31 -18.53 3.68
N LEU A 97 5.23 -17.57 3.70
CA LEU A 97 6.56 -17.74 4.32
C LEU A 97 6.46 -17.82 5.84
N ASP A 98 5.63 -16.98 6.46
CA ASP A 98 5.42 -16.98 7.92
C ASP A 98 4.70 -18.24 8.43
N SER A 99 3.94 -18.91 7.56
CA SER A 99 3.24 -20.16 7.87
C SER A 99 4.12 -21.41 7.75
N ALA A 100 5.37 -21.27 7.29
CA ALA A 100 6.31 -22.38 7.24
C ALA A 100 6.75 -22.77 8.67
N PRO A 101 6.86 -24.07 9.00
CA PRO A 101 7.24 -24.49 10.35
C PRO A 101 8.63 -23.96 10.70
N ALA A 102 8.72 -23.16 11.75
CA ALA A 102 9.99 -22.63 12.24
C ALA A 102 10.89 -23.78 12.74
N PRO A 103 12.17 -23.86 12.34
CA PRO A 103 13.12 -24.70 13.04
C PRO A 103 13.27 -24.18 14.48
N GLY A 104 13.36 -25.10 15.44
CA GLY A 104 13.53 -24.77 16.86
C GLY A 104 14.73 -23.84 17.11
N PRO A 105 14.73 -23.08 18.22
CA PRO A 105 15.70 -22.02 18.42
C PRO A 105 17.14 -22.55 18.49
N ALA A 106 18.03 -21.98 17.68
CA ALA A 106 19.48 -22.10 17.86
C ALA A 106 19.96 -21.00 18.83
N PRO A 107 20.91 -21.29 19.74
CA PRO A 107 21.29 -20.36 20.78
C PRO A 107 22.13 -19.19 20.23
N GLY A 108 21.63 -17.96 20.42
CA GLY A 108 22.49 -16.78 20.58
C GLY A 108 22.74 -15.85 19.39
N SER A 109 21.73 -15.31 18.69
CA SER A 109 21.96 -14.12 17.84
C SER A 109 21.00 -12.96 18.16
N ALA A 110 21.60 -11.82 18.53
CA ALA A 110 20.94 -10.53 18.69
C ALA A 110 20.85 -9.84 17.31
N THR A 111 19.73 -9.15 17.04
CA THR A 111 19.49 -8.45 15.76
C THR A 111 19.48 -6.93 15.96
N HIS A 112 20.17 -6.22 15.06
CA HIS A 112 20.17 -4.75 14.96
C HIS A 112 19.08 -4.27 13.97
N PRO A 113 18.51 -3.04 14.13
CA PRO A 113 17.44 -2.54 13.26
C PRO A 113 17.90 -1.54 12.18
N GLY A 114 17.35 -1.66 10.97
CA GLY A 114 17.38 -0.69 9.86
C GLY A 114 16.77 -1.32 8.58
N SER A 115 16.11 -0.66 7.62
CA SER A 115 15.90 0.76 7.26
C SER A 115 14.78 0.90 6.19
N GLY A 116 14.06 2.04 6.13
CA GLY A 116 13.44 2.63 4.90
C GLY A 116 11.90 2.66 4.77
N PRO A 117 11.25 3.78 4.34
CA PRO A 117 9.79 3.92 4.26
C PRO A 117 9.23 3.68 2.85
N GLY A 118 8.13 2.93 2.78
CA GLY A 118 7.32 2.68 1.59
C GLY A 118 6.36 1.51 1.83
N VAL A 119 5.27 1.43 1.09
CA VAL A 119 4.25 0.35 1.18
C VAL A 119 4.85 -1.03 0.87
N GLY A 120 5.96 -1.07 0.14
CA GLY A 120 6.77 -2.27 -0.10
C GLY A 120 7.83 -2.56 0.99
N ALA A 121 7.84 -1.83 2.10
CA ALA A 121 8.77 -1.97 3.22
C ALA A 121 8.06 -2.42 4.53
N ALA A 122 6.98 -3.19 4.43
CA ALA A 122 6.38 -3.83 5.59
C ALA A 122 7.13 -5.14 5.90
N ALA A 123 7.68 -5.20 7.12
CA ALA A 123 8.43 -6.30 7.75
C ALA A 123 9.88 -6.51 7.24
N ALA A 124 10.84 -6.17 8.10
CA ALA A 124 12.21 -6.65 7.97
C ALA A 124 12.22 -8.20 7.96
N PRO A 125 13.07 -8.85 7.14
CA PRO A 125 13.13 -10.30 7.11
C PRO A 125 13.55 -10.82 8.49
N ARG A 126 12.70 -11.64 9.12
CA ARG A 126 13.21 -12.57 10.12
C ARG A 126 14.11 -13.56 9.36
N GLN A 127 15.37 -13.65 9.77
CA GLN A 127 16.33 -14.60 9.22
C GLN A 127 15.83 -16.03 9.48
N ALA A 128 15.06 -16.59 8.53
CA ALA A 128 14.83 -18.02 8.45
C ALA A 128 16.06 -18.67 7.80
N PRO A 129 16.66 -19.73 8.38
CA PRO A 129 17.77 -20.43 7.76
C PRO A 129 17.32 -21.04 6.43
N LEU A 130 18.16 -20.85 5.41
CA LEU A 130 18.00 -21.33 4.06
C LEU A 130 18.10 -22.87 4.00
N ALA A 131 17.04 -23.58 4.36
CA ALA A 131 16.83 -24.99 4.03
C ALA A 131 15.35 -25.37 4.26
N THR A 132 14.47 -25.20 3.28
CA THR A 132 13.15 -25.88 3.13
C THR A 132 12.34 -25.19 2.03
N LEU A 133 11.89 -25.97 1.03
CA LEU A 133 10.94 -25.68 -0.08
C LEU A 133 10.89 -24.26 -0.68
N PRO A 134 10.98 -24.10 -2.03
CA PRO A 134 10.76 -22.78 -2.63
C PRO A 134 9.38 -22.25 -2.22
N PRO A 135 9.26 -20.96 -1.85
CA PRO A 135 7.98 -20.38 -1.46
C PRO A 135 6.95 -20.65 -2.55
N VAL A 136 5.82 -21.25 -2.16
CA VAL A 136 4.71 -21.48 -3.07
C VAL A 136 4.23 -20.11 -3.56
N PRO A 137 4.31 -19.81 -4.86
CA PRO A 137 3.88 -18.52 -5.36
C PRO A 137 2.38 -18.32 -5.05
N PRO A 138 1.94 -17.08 -4.79
CA PRO A 138 0.52 -16.76 -4.68
C PRO A 138 -0.23 -17.17 -5.95
N THR A 139 -1.38 -17.80 -5.77
CA THR A 139 -2.29 -18.09 -6.87
C THR A 139 -3.01 -16.81 -7.30
N PRO A 140 -3.45 -16.71 -8.57
CA PRO A 140 -4.23 -15.56 -9.03
C PRO A 140 -5.51 -15.33 -8.20
N ALA A 141 -6.13 -16.39 -7.68
CA ALA A 141 -7.33 -16.29 -6.86
C ALA A 141 -7.04 -15.63 -5.49
N GLU A 142 -5.94 -15.99 -4.84
CA GLU A 142 -5.51 -15.39 -3.56
C GLU A 142 -5.14 -13.92 -3.77
N THR A 143 -4.37 -13.61 -4.82
CA THR A 143 -4.02 -12.22 -5.18
C THR A 143 -5.28 -11.42 -5.48
N GLY A 144 -6.22 -11.96 -6.28
CA GLY A 144 -7.47 -11.29 -6.60
C GLY A 144 -8.38 -11.06 -5.39
N LEU A 145 -8.39 -11.99 -4.42
CA LEU A 145 -9.07 -11.77 -3.15
C LEU A 145 -8.43 -10.63 -2.36
N MET A 146 -7.11 -10.61 -2.24
CA MET A 146 -6.38 -9.54 -1.55
C MET A 146 -6.60 -8.17 -2.21
N VAL A 147 -6.56 -8.08 -3.54
CA VAL A 147 -6.89 -6.85 -4.29
C VAL A 147 -8.29 -6.36 -3.94
N ARG A 148 -9.31 -7.24 -3.96
CA ARG A 148 -10.69 -6.86 -3.60
C ARG A 148 -10.80 -6.40 -2.14
N SER A 149 -10.13 -7.06 -1.21
CA SER A 149 -10.11 -6.68 0.20
C SER A 149 -9.50 -5.30 0.42
N MET A 150 -8.38 -5.00 -0.24
CA MET A 150 -7.74 -3.69 -0.17
C MET A 150 -8.62 -2.61 -0.81
N LEU A 151 -9.20 -2.85 -1.99
CA LEU A 151 -10.15 -1.92 -2.63
C LEU A 151 -11.39 -1.68 -1.75
N ALA A 152 -11.95 -2.72 -1.14
CA ALA A 152 -13.06 -2.56 -0.20
C ALA A 152 -12.67 -1.67 0.99
N THR A 153 -11.45 -1.82 1.52
CA THR A 153 -10.91 -0.95 2.57
C THR A 153 -10.84 0.50 2.09
N LEU A 154 -10.37 0.74 0.85
CA LEU A 154 -10.31 2.08 0.24
C LEU A 154 -11.70 2.72 0.13
N PHE A 155 -12.69 1.99 -0.37
CA PHE A 155 -14.04 2.54 -0.60
C PHE A 155 -14.87 2.73 0.67
N VAL A 156 -14.56 2.02 1.76
CA VAL A 156 -15.21 2.18 3.07
C VAL A 156 -14.54 3.26 3.92
N SER A 157 -13.28 3.60 3.66
CA SER A 157 -12.55 4.59 4.45
C SER A 157 -13.03 6.02 4.21
N ASP A 158 -13.12 6.80 5.28
CA ASP A 158 -13.39 8.23 5.21
C ASP A 158 -12.27 8.96 4.45
N GLY A 159 -12.69 9.84 3.53
CA GLY A 159 -11.80 10.54 2.62
C GLY A 159 -12.24 10.36 1.18
N ILE A 160 -11.42 10.83 0.25
CA ILE A 160 -11.69 10.72 -1.19
C ILE A 160 -10.87 9.54 -1.72
N PRO A 161 -11.51 8.46 -2.18
CA PRO A 161 -10.79 7.33 -2.75
C PRO A 161 -10.22 7.73 -4.12
N CYS A 162 -8.95 7.42 -4.33
CA CYS A 162 -8.25 7.55 -5.60
C CYS A 162 -7.73 6.18 -6.00
N ILE A 163 -8.05 5.76 -7.22
CA ILE A 163 -7.56 4.52 -7.82
C ILE A 163 -6.58 4.88 -8.94
N SER A 164 -5.48 4.15 -9.03
CA SER A 164 -4.57 4.29 -10.17
C SER A 164 -5.11 3.51 -11.36
N ALA A 165 -4.99 4.08 -12.55
CA ALA A 165 -5.40 3.40 -13.78
C ALA A 165 -4.67 2.05 -13.92
N GLY A 166 -5.44 1.00 -14.18
CA GLY A 166 -5.01 -0.38 -14.25
C GLY A 166 -5.29 -1.20 -12.98
N ASP A 167 -5.39 -0.57 -11.81
CA ASP A 167 -5.70 -1.30 -10.57
C ASP A 167 -7.12 -1.90 -10.62
N GLU A 168 -8.03 -1.33 -11.40
CA GLU A 168 -9.41 -1.79 -11.57
C GLU A 168 -9.54 -3.17 -12.26
N TYR A 169 -8.57 -3.57 -13.08
CA TYR A 169 -8.52 -4.91 -13.70
C TYR A 169 -7.38 -5.78 -13.17
N GLY A 170 -6.64 -5.29 -12.16
CA GLY A 170 -5.52 -6.02 -11.58
C GLY A 170 -4.25 -5.98 -12.43
N HIS A 171 -3.96 -4.84 -13.06
CA HIS A 171 -2.71 -4.62 -13.79
C HIS A 171 -1.50 -4.97 -12.92
N THR A 172 -0.51 -5.63 -13.51
CA THR A 172 0.73 -6.05 -12.82
C THR A 172 1.95 -5.71 -13.65
N ARG A 173 3.05 -5.34 -12.97
CA ARG A 173 4.38 -5.15 -13.55
C ARG A 173 5.32 -6.31 -13.19
N GLY A 174 4.79 -7.41 -12.67
CA GLY A 174 5.59 -8.53 -12.15
C GLY A 174 6.50 -8.10 -11.01
N GLY A 175 6.00 -7.25 -10.10
CA GLY A 175 6.76 -6.74 -8.96
C GLY A 175 7.84 -5.70 -9.30
N LYS A 176 7.89 -5.20 -10.53
CA LYS A 176 8.89 -4.20 -10.95
C LYS A 176 8.35 -2.78 -10.76
N GLN A 177 9.24 -1.91 -10.27
CA GLN A 177 9.03 -0.47 -10.28
C GLN A 177 9.03 0.05 -11.73
N PRO A 178 8.29 1.14 -12.02
CA PRO A 178 8.27 1.76 -13.35
C PRO A 178 9.68 2.25 -13.70
N ALA A 179 10.20 1.82 -14.85
CA ALA A 179 11.54 2.21 -15.32
C ALA A 179 11.63 3.71 -15.66
N SER A 180 12.79 4.34 -15.48
CA SER A 180 13.01 5.70 -15.99
C SER A 180 12.87 5.72 -17.52
N GLY A 181 12.00 6.58 -18.07
CA GLY A 181 11.58 6.52 -19.49
C GLY A 181 10.29 5.71 -19.74
N ALA A 182 9.58 5.38 -18.66
CA ALA A 182 8.43 4.49 -18.53
C ALA A 182 7.29 4.56 -19.56
N PHE A 183 7.05 5.68 -20.25
CA PHE A 183 5.83 5.84 -21.03
C PHE A 183 5.75 4.96 -22.30
N LYS A 184 6.86 4.35 -22.72
CA LYS A 184 6.92 3.44 -23.89
C LYS A 184 6.96 1.95 -23.54
N ALA A 185 7.01 1.59 -22.27
CA ALA A 185 7.10 0.18 -21.89
C ALA A 185 5.69 -0.41 -21.77
N ASP A 186 5.46 -1.58 -22.39
CA ASP A 186 4.17 -2.29 -22.32
C ASP A 186 3.74 -2.59 -20.87
N ALA A 187 4.69 -2.74 -19.95
CA ALA A 187 4.44 -2.90 -18.52
C ALA A 187 3.74 -1.69 -17.87
N ASN A 188 3.84 -0.50 -18.48
CA ASN A 188 3.18 0.72 -18.01
C ASN A 188 1.96 1.11 -18.86
N ALA A 189 1.72 0.41 -19.96
CA ALA A 189 0.56 0.65 -20.82
C ALA A 189 -0.71 0.10 -20.18
N PHE A 190 -1.81 0.81 -20.40
CA PHE A 190 -3.14 0.33 -20.05
C PHE A 190 -3.51 -0.87 -20.94
N ARG A 191 -3.93 -1.97 -20.34
CA ARG A 191 -4.20 -3.24 -21.02
C ARG A 191 -5.69 -3.40 -21.29
N TRP A 192 -6.14 -2.83 -22.41
CA TRP A 192 -7.53 -2.98 -22.88
C TRP A 192 -7.90 -4.43 -23.17
N ASP A 193 -6.95 -5.23 -23.63
CA ASP A 193 -7.13 -6.66 -23.88
C ASP A 193 -7.43 -7.47 -22.60
N ALA A 194 -7.05 -6.96 -21.43
CA ALA A 194 -7.35 -7.58 -20.14
C ALA A 194 -8.76 -7.27 -19.63
N MET A 195 -9.45 -6.28 -20.20
CA MET A 195 -10.82 -5.88 -19.79
C MET A 195 -11.92 -6.79 -20.39
N GLY A 196 -11.57 -7.67 -21.33
CA GLY A 196 -12.52 -8.49 -22.06
C GLY A 196 -13.33 -7.70 -23.11
N GLU A 197 -13.91 -8.42 -24.07
CA GLU A 197 -15.15 -7.98 -24.75
C GLU A 197 -16.37 -8.26 -23.86
#